data_AF-A0A7C7XPK7-F1
#
_entry.id   AF-A0A7C7XPK7-F1
#
_cell.length_a   1.000
_cell.length_b   1.000
_cell.length_c   1.000
_cell.angle_alpha   90.00
_cell.angle_beta   90.00
_cell.angle_gamma   90.00
#
_symmetry.space_group_name_H-M   'P 1'
#
loop_
_entity.id
_entity.type
_entity.pdbx_description
1 polymer ?
#
loop_
_entity_poly.entity_id
_entity_poly.type
_entity_poly.pdbx_seq_one_letter_code
_entity_poly.pdbx_strand_id
1 'polypeptide(L)'
;MVTDVFTDGACLGNPGPGGWAFVVDQGTWLSGFEPHTTNQRMELTAASAAVQTLEGPLRVHSDSTYVVNCFVQEWWKGWHRRDWKNSKKEPVANRDLWEPFIELVNARADVEFVWVKGHSGHRLNDAADQLATTAAARQENQSGGIFTDAIVRGLEGDNPSSASASANQRGDNAHTIAVFGHRPPELGGYGENSTTMSVRRRLIELLRAKLELHPDLQVITGLGLGVELLAAEAAAAAAVPYVVVLAFEGMEQRWPEATQRRFSELLAGARSIIIVNAEVPRTSSQFAKAMGRRDDAIMTYATEAVLVRHADDRTLGDLQRKLERNLEEDVWVIDPG
;
A
#
# COMPACT_ATOMS: atom_id res chain seq x y z
N MET A 1 15.02 -19.17 11.56
CA MET A 1 14.45 -18.69 10.27
C MET A 1 15.10 -17.34 10.00
N VAL A 2 15.43 -17.04 8.75
CA VAL A 2 16.01 -15.74 8.36
C VAL A 2 14.85 -14.77 8.11
N THR A 3 14.96 -13.53 8.59
CA THR A 3 13.96 -12.48 8.38
C THR A 3 14.36 -11.65 7.16
N ASP A 4 13.50 -11.64 6.14
CA ASP A 4 13.64 -10.74 5.00
C ASP A 4 13.14 -9.33 5.36
N VAL A 5 13.99 -8.33 5.17
CA VAL A 5 13.68 -6.91 5.40
C VAL A 5 14.04 -6.09 4.18
N PHE A 6 13.16 -5.16 3.79
CA PHE A 6 13.32 -4.29 2.64
C PHE A 6 13.60 -2.87 3.12
N THR A 7 14.56 -2.19 2.51
CA THR A 7 15.04 -0.89 2.99
C THR A 7 15.20 0.08 1.84
N ASP A 8 14.77 1.33 2.05
CA ASP A 8 14.90 2.39 1.05
C ASP A 8 15.15 3.76 1.69
N GLY A 9 15.71 4.68 0.91
CA GLY A 9 16.01 6.05 1.27
C GLY A 9 15.65 7.02 0.15
N ALA A 10 14.98 8.11 0.51
CA ALA A 10 14.53 9.15 -0.41
C ALA A 10 15.03 10.53 0.03
N CYS A 11 15.20 11.43 -0.93
CA CYS A 11 15.63 12.81 -0.67
C CYS A 11 14.95 13.79 -1.63
N LEU A 12 14.27 14.80 -1.09
CA LEU A 12 13.61 15.87 -1.85
C LEU A 12 14.61 16.96 -2.19
N GLY A 13 15.37 16.73 -3.27
CA GLY A 13 16.58 17.50 -3.59
C GLY A 13 17.80 16.89 -2.90
N ASN A 14 18.97 16.95 -3.56
CA ASN A 14 20.16 16.25 -3.11
C ASN A 14 21.39 17.18 -3.11
N PRO A 15 21.74 17.81 -1.96
CA PRO A 15 21.16 17.61 -0.64
C PRO A 15 19.80 18.30 -0.42
N GLY A 16 19.01 17.80 0.53
CA GLY A 16 17.66 18.29 0.85
C GLY A 16 17.01 17.50 1.99
N PRO A 17 15.72 17.77 2.30
CA PRO A 17 14.95 16.97 3.25
C PRO A 17 14.90 15.51 2.79
N GLY A 18 15.30 14.59 3.66
CA GLY A 18 15.34 13.17 3.34
C GLY A 18 14.58 12.31 4.34
N GLY A 19 14.30 11.10 3.91
CA GLY A 19 13.61 10.09 4.69
C GLY A 19 14.13 8.71 4.36
N TRP A 20 14.02 7.82 5.33
CA TRP A 20 14.48 6.45 5.26
C TRP A 20 13.39 5.53 5.80
N ALA A 21 13.34 4.29 5.33
CA ALA A 21 12.42 3.32 5.88
C ALA A 21 12.91 1.88 5.74
N PHE A 22 12.43 1.01 6.63
CA PHE A 22 12.50 -0.42 6.43
C PHE A 22 11.16 -1.10 6.68
N VAL A 23 10.96 -2.25 6.05
CA VAL A 23 9.73 -3.03 6.09
C VAL A 23 10.03 -4.52 6.15
N VAL A 24 9.39 -5.23 7.08
CA VAL A 24 9.33 -6.69 7.12
C VAL A 24 7.94 -7.16 6.72
N ASP A 25 7.84 -8.19 5.87
CA ASP A 25 6.53 -8.71 5.46
C ASP A 25 5.72 -9.22 6.65
N GLN A 26 4.46 -8.79 6.77
CA GLN A 26 3.60 -9.10 7.92
C GLN A 26 4.26 -8.81 9.28
N GLY A 27 5.26 -7.92 9.29
CA GLY A 27 6.12 -7.65 10.41
C GLY A 27 6.33 -6.16 10.63
N THR A 28 7.35 -5.83 11.41
CA THR A 28 7.59 -4.45 11.82
C THR A 28 8.09 -3.61 10.65
N TRP A 29 7.68 -2.34 10.62
CA TRP A 29 8.23 -1.32 9.74
C TRP A 29 8.50 -0.05 10.53
N LEU A 30 9.53 0.68 10.12
CA LEU A 30 9.89 1.98 10.66
C LEU A 30 10.25 2.91 9.51
N SER A 31 9.97 4.19 9.68
CA SER A 31 10.51 5.25 8.85
C SER A 31 10.96 6.42 9.72
N GLY A 32 11.92 7.17 9.21
CA GLY A 32 12.40 8.37 9.84
C GLY A 32 12.91 9.38 8.82
N PHE A 33 13.29 10.55 9.30
CA PHE A 33 13.63 11.68 8.44
C PHE A 33 14.88 12.42 8.92
N GLU A 34 15.45 13.21 8.02
CA GLU A 34 16.51 14.16 8.31
C GLU A 34 16.28 15.45 7.48
N PRO A 35 16.18 16.64 8.10
CA PRO A 35 15.89 17.90 7.40
C PRO A 35 16.88 18.30 6.30
N HIS A 36 18.13 17.87 6.42
CA HIS A 36 19.14 18.19 5.42
C HIS A 36 20.16 17.07 5.26
N THR A 37 19.97 16.25 4.23
CA THR A 37 20.74 15.03 3.99
C THR A 37 20.88 14.77 2.50
N THR A 38 21.34 13.57 2.14
CA THR A 38 21.46 13.08 0.75
C THR A 38 20.79 11.72 0.63
N ASN A 39 20.44 11.31 -0.60
CA ASN A 39 19.84 9.99 -0.84
C ASN A 39 20.69 8.85 -0.27
N GLN A 40 22.00 8.86 -0.56
CA GLN A 40 22.94 7.83 -0.10
C GLN A 40 22.99 7.72 1.44
N ARG A 41 22.86 8.85 2.15
CA ARG A 41 22.81 8.85 3.62
C ARG A 41 21.51 8.23 4.12
N MET A 42 20.39 8.48 3.45
CA MET A 42 19.11 7.87 3.82
C MET A 42 19.05 6.37 3.54
N GLU A 43 19.57 5.92 2.39
CA GLU A 43 19.72 4.49 2.09
C GLU A 43 20.57 3.78 3.16
N LEU A 44 21.68 4.41 3.57
CA LEU A 44 22.53 3.93 4.67
C LEU A 44 21.79 3.84 6.00
N THR A 45 21.07 4.90 6.36
CA THR A 45 20.31 4.95 7.61
C THR A 45 19.20 3.92 7.62
N ALA A 46 18.51 3.70 6.50
CA ALA A 46 17.47 2.67 6.37
C ALA A 46 18.00 1.28 6.70
N ALA A 47 19.11 0.89 6.06
CA ALA A 47 19.74 -0.40 6.26
C ALA A 47 20.30 -0.54 7.68
N SER A 48 20.95 0.50 8.21
CA SER A 48 21.46 0.51 9.59
C SER A 48 20.33 0.38 10.61
N ALA A 49 19.23 1.11 10.45
CA ALA A 49 18.07 1.05 11.35
C ALA A 49 17.41 -0.33 11.36
N ALA A 50 17.29 -0.98 10.20
CA ALA A 50 16.79 -2.35 10.11
C ALA A 50 17.65 -3.33 10.92
N VAL A 51 18.97 -3.25 10.75
CA VAL A 51 19.94 -4.08 11.46
C VAL A 51 20.05 -3.72 12.95
N GLN A 52 19.73 -2.50 13.37
CA GLN A 52 19.67 -2.16 14.79
C GLN A 52 18.41 -2.72 15.46
N THR A 53 17.30 -2.74 14.73
CA THR A 53 15.97 -2.98 15.32
C THR A 53 15.57 -4.45 15.33
N LEU A 54 15.90 -5.19 14.26
CA LEU A 54 15.37 -6.54 14.06
C LEU A 54 16.29 -7.61 14.67
N GLU A 55 15.74 -8.56 15.40
CA GLU A 55 16.50 -9.64 16.04
C GLU A 55 16.68 -10.87 15.13
N GLY A 56 17.73 -11.65 15.39
CA GLY A 56 18.04 -12.90 14.69
C GLY A 56 18.59 -12.70 13.27
N PRO A 57 18.78 -13.79 12.51
CA PRO A 57 19.39 -13.70 11.18
C PRO A 57 18.57 -12.85 10.21
N LEU A 58 19.21 -11.91 9.52
CA LEU A 58 18.55 -10.96 8.61
C LEU A 58 19.04 -11.12 7.18
N ARG A 59 18.11 -10.94 6.24
CA ARG A 59 18.41 -10.69 4.84
C ARG A 59 17.86 -9.32 4.45
N VAL A 60 18.76 -8.37 4.23
CA VAL A 60 18.45 -6.99 3.86
C VAL A 60 18.38 -6.87 2.35
N HIS A 61 17.21 -6.56 1.83
CA HIS A 61 16.95 -6.27 0.43
C HIS A 61 16.95 -4.75 0.22
N SER A 62 17.77 -4.28 -0.72
CA SER A 62 17.83 -2.86 -1.09
C SER A 62 18.19 -2.71 -2.56
N ASP A 63 17.66 -1.69 -3.20
CA ASP A 63 18.08 -1.29 -4.55
C ASP A 63 19.31 -0.36 -4.55
N SER A 64 19.72 0.12 -3.37
CA SER A 64 20.97 0.85 -3.17
C SER A 64 22.17 -0.03 -3.48
N THR A 65 22.70 0.15 -4.69
CA THR A 65 23.99 -0.43 -5.08
C THR A 65 25.13 0.07 -4.18
N TYR A 66 24.98 1.23 -3.53
CA TYR A 66 25.98 1.76 -2.60
C TYR A 66 26.04 0.95 -1.30
N VAL A 67 24.89 0.64 -0.71
CA VAL A 67 24.80 -0.21 0.49
C VAL A 67 25.20 -1.64 0.17
N VAL A 68 24.56 -2.24 -0.84
CA VAL A 68 24.72 -3.68 -1.12
C VAL A 68 26.15 -4.00 -1.56
N ASN A 69 26.75 -3.22 -2.47
CA ASN A 69 28.10 -3.52 -2.94
C ASN A 69 29.15 -3.34 -1.84
N CYS A 70 28.95 -2.45 -0.87
CA CYS A 70 29.88 -2.29 0.23
C CYS A 70 30.09 -3.60 1.01
N PHE A 71 28.99 -4.33 1.30
CA PHE A 71 29.06 -5.59 2.02
C PHE A 71 29.37 -6.78 1.11
N VAL A 72 28.72 -6.88 -0.06
CA VAL A 72 28.93 -8.00 -1.00
C VAL A 72 30.35 -8.02 -1.56
N GLN A 73 30.93 -6.84 -1.85
CA GLN A 73 32.30 -6.71 -2.36
C GLN A 73 33.31 -6.30 -1.28
N GLU A 74 32.89 -6.26 -0.02
CA GLU A 74 33.73 -6.01 1.16
C GLU A 74 34.59 -4.73 1.09
N TRP A 75 34.03 -3.65 0.54
CA TRP A 75 34.74 -2.36 0.39
C TRP A 75 35.30 -1.84 1.73
N TRP A 76 34.53 -2.04 2.80
CA TRP A 76 34.88 -1.62 4.16
C TRP A 76 36.19 -2.22 4.67
N LYS A 77 36.57 -3.44 4.27
CA LYS A 77 37.89 -4.02 4.62
C LYS A 77 39.04 -3.23 4.00
N GLY A 78 38.81 -2.69 2.80
CA GLY A 78 39.74 -1.78 2.14
C GLY A 78 39.84 -0.45 2.88
N TRP A 79 38.71 0.11 3.30
CA TRP A 79 38.66 1.37 4.05
C TRP A 79 39.34 1.27 5.40
N HIS A 80 39.09 0.24 6.20
CA HIS A 80 39.76 0.02 7.48
C HIS A 80 41.29 -0.09 7.32
N ARG A 81 41.78 -0.85 6.34
CA ARG A 81 43.23 -0.96 6.07
C ARG A 81 43.89 0.35 5.64
N ARG A 82 43.11 1.29 5.12
CA ARG A 82 43.58 2.58 4.60
C ARG A 82 43.20 3.75 5.50
N ASP A 83 42.85 3.49 6.76
CA ASP A 83 42.43 4.51 7.73
C ASP A 83 41.29 5.38 7.18
N TRP A 84 40.25 4.71 6.68
CA TRP A 84 39.06 5.31 6.07
C TRP A 84 39.33 6.21 4.86
N LYS A 85 40.26 5.79 4.01
CA LYS A 85 40.54 6.42 2.72
C LYS A 85 40.12 5.54 1.54
N ASN A 86 39.54 6.16 0.52
CA ASN A 86 39.15 5.51 -0.73
C ASN A 86 40.39 5.18 -1.59
N SER A 87 40.19 4.61 -2.79
CA SER A 87 41.28 4.29 -3.72
C SER A 87 42.07 5.51 -4.20
N LYS A 88 41.49 6.71 -4.14
CA LYS A 88 42.11 7.99 -4.48
C LYS A 88 42.82 8.65 -3.28
N LYS A 89 42.89 7.98 -2.13
CA LYS A 89 43.44 8.50 -0.85
C LYS A 89 42.64 9.64 -0.22
N GLU A 90 41.40 9.84 -0.66
CA GLU A 90 40.48 10.81 -0.08
C GLU A 90 39.69 10.15 1.06
N PRO A 91 39.20 10.91 2.05
CA PRO A 91 38.30 10.39 3.07
C PRO A 91 37.08 9.70 2.43
N VAL A 92 36.70 8.54 2.97
CA VAL A 92 35.48 7.84 2.55
C VAL A 92 34.26 8.69 2.87
N ALA A 93 33.41 8.92 1.87
CA ALA A 93 32.15 9.63 2.05
C ALA A 93 31.24 8.90 3.05
N ASN A 94 30.50 9.65 3.86
CA ASN A 94 29.57 9.11 4.87
C ASN A 94 30.23 8.18 5.90
N ARG A 95 31.54 8.35 6.18
CA ARG A 95 32.25 7.56 7.20
C ARG A 95 31.51 7.53 8.54
N ASP A 96 30.95 8.67 8.92
CA ASP A 96 30.17 8.85 10.15
C ASP A 96 28.98 7.88 10.28
N LEU A 97 28.38 7.46 9.16
CA LEU A 97 27.33 6.44 9.14
C LEU A 97 27.88 5.03 8.91
N TRP A 98 28.88 4.91 8.04
CA TRP A 98 29.49 3.64 7.69
C TRP A 98 30.18 2.95 8.86
N GLU A 99 31.01 3.68 9.61
CA GLU A 99 31.81 3.13 10.71
C GLU A 99 30.94 2.41 11.75
N PRO A 100 29.92 3.05 12.37
CA PRO A 100 29.05 2.36 13.31
C PRO A 100 28.20 1.26 12.66
N PHE A 101 27.80 1.42 11.39
CA PHE A 101 26.99 0.41 10.70
C PHE A 101 27.78 -0.87 10.41
N ILE A 102 29.04 -0.74 9.96
CA ILE A 102 29.93 -1.88 9.71
C ILE A 102 30.28 -2.60 11.01
N GLU A 103 30.54 -1.86 12.09
CA GLU A 103 30.75 -2.45 13.42
C GLU A 103 29.56 -3.28 13.86
N LEU A 104 28.35 -2.76 13.70
CA LEU A 104 27.10 -3.45 14.03
C LEU A 104 26.92 -4.74 13.22
N VAL A 105 27.08 -4.67 11.90
CA VAL A 105 26.93 -5.83 11.01
C VAL A 105 27.96 -6.91 11.35
N ASN A 106 29.21 -6.52 11.57
CA ASN A 106 30.28 -7.45 11.95
C ASN A 106 30.04 -8.09 13.33
N ALA A 107 29.53 -7.33 14.30
CA ALA A 107 29.24 -7.83 15.63
C ALA A 107 28.11 -8.87 15.63
N ARG A 108 27.11 -8.70 14.75
CA ARG A 108 26.00 -9.64 14.60
C ARG A 108 26.38 -10.93 13.89
N ALA A 109 27.20 -10.84 12.84
CA ALA A 109 27.65 -11.97 12.01
C ALA A 109 26.51 -12.82 11.40
N ASP A 110 25.28 -12.32 11.33
CA ASP A 110 24.09 -13.01 10.83
C ASP A 110 23.26 -12.17 9.85
N VAL A 111 23.88 -11.19 9.19
CA VAL A 111 23.24 -10.27 8.24
C VAL A 111 23.74 -10.52 6.82
N GLU A 112 22.82 -10.78 5.89
CA GLU A 112 23.06 -10.89 4.45
C GLU A 112 22.47 -9.69 3.70
N PHE A 113 23.12 -9.24 2.62
CA PHE A 113 22.62 -8.18 1.76
C PHE A 113 22.31 -8.71 0.37
N VAL A 114 21.12 -8.37 -0.14
CA VAL A 114 20.63 -8.76 -1.46
C VAL A 114 20.26 -7.51 -2.25
N TRP A 115 20.81 -7.39 -3.45
CA TRP A 115 20.41 -6.33 -4.36
C TRP A 115 19.10 -6.68 -5.04
N VAL A 116 18.13 -5.78 -4.96
CA VAL A 116 16.89 -5.85 -5.72
C VAL A 116 16.86 -4.73 -6.75
N LYS A 117 16.16 -4.94 -7.85
CA LYS A 117 16.01 -3.89 -8.85
C LYS A 117 14.98 -2.87 -8.34
N GLY A 118 15.37 -1.60 -8.24
CA GLY A 118 14.46 -0.52 -7.88
C GLY A 118 13.29 -0.41 -8.87
N HIS A 119 12.10 -0.07 -8.36
CA HIS A 119 10.88 0.17 -9.13
C HIS A 119 10.52 -0.99 -10.07
N SER A 120 10.82 -2.23 -9.65
CA SER A 120 10.59 -3.44 -10.44
C SER A 120 9.24 -4.12 -10.15
N GLY A 121 8.38 -3.48 -9.33
CA GLY A 121 7.15 -4.07 -8.82
C GLY A 121 7.38 -4.99 -7.61
N HIS A 122 8.51 -4.85 -6.92
CA HIS A 122 8.79 -5.62 -5.73
C HIS A 122 8.06 -4.98 -4.55
N ARG A 123 6.84 -5.47 -4.26
CA ARG A 123 5.88 -4.93 -3.27
C ARG A 123 6.50 -4.30 -2.01
N LEU A 124 7.41 -5.01 -1.34
CA LEU A 124 8.01 -4.55 -0.07
C LEU A 124 9.12 -3.51 -0.26
N ASN A 125 9.79 -3.49 -1.42
CA ASN A 125 10.73 -2.42 -1.77
C ASN A 125 9.95 -1.15 -2.11
N ASP A 126 8.91 -1.26 -2.93
CA ASP A 126 8.04 -0.11 -3.28
C ASP A 126 7.37 0.48 -2.02
N ALA A 127 7.04 -0.37 -1.04
CA ALA A 127 6.57 0.08 0.27
C ALA A 127 7.63 0.85 1.07
N ALA A 128 8.87 0.39 1.07
CA ALA A 128 9.97 1.08 1.73
C ALA A 128 10.26 2.43 1.06
N ASP A 129 10.28 2.48 -0.28
CA ASP A 129 10.39 3.73 -1.06
C ASP A 129 9.31 4.74 -0.65
N GLN A 130 8.05 4.30 -0.63
CA GLN A 130 6.93 5.18 -0.31
C GLN A 130 6.99 5.70 1.13
N LEU A 131 7.39 4.85 2.08
CA LEU A 131 7.58 5.25 3.48
C LEU A 131 8.74 6.25 3.62
N ALA A 132 9.85 6.02 2.92
CA ALA A 132 11.01 6.90 2.91
C ALA A 132 10.67 8.26 2.28
N THR A 133 10.02 8.26 1.12
CA THR A 133 9.55 9.46 0.42
C THR A 133 8.55 10.24 1.28
N THR A 134 7.65 9.54 1.96
CA THR A 134 6.70 10.15 2.88
C THR A 134 7.39 10.81 4.07
N ALA A 135 8.35 10.12 4.69
CA ALA A 135 9.12 10.67 5.80
C ALA A 135 9.95 11.89 5.35
N ALA A 136 10.50 11.87 4.14
CA ALA A 136 11.20 13.01 3.54
C ALA A 136 10.26 14.21 3.36
N ALA A 137 9.04 13.99 2.87
CA ALA A 137 8.06 15.05 2.65
C ALA A 137 7.49 15.64 3.94
N ARG A 138 7.10 14.78 4.89
CA ARG A 138 6.45 15.21 6.14
C ARG A 138 7.41 15.59 7.25
N GLN A 139 8.66 15.13 7.16
CA GLN A 139 9.65 15.32 8.21
C GLN A 139 9.12 14.78 9.56
N GLU A 140 8.66 13.52 9.55
CA GLU A 140 8.09 12.84 10.71
C GLU A 140 8.57 11.38 10.79
N ASN A 141 8.87 10.91 12.01
CA ASN A 141 9.21 9.51 12.26
C ASN A 141 7.92 8.69 12.43
N GLN A 142 7.86 7.51 11.81
CA GLN A 142 6.69 6.64 11.90
C GLN A 142 7.13 5.19 12.12
N SER A 143 6.25 4.39 12.71
CA SER A 143 6.50 2.97 12.92
C SER A 143 5.20 2.19 13.01
N GLY A 144 5.25 0.89 12.76
CA GLY A 144 4.11 0.01 12.97
C GLY A 144 4.48 -1.46 13.04
N GLY A 145 3.61 -2.24 13.69
CA GLY A 145 3.92 -3.61 14.09
C GLY A 145 3.71 -4.69 13.03
N ILE A 146 2.56 -4.68 12.33
CA ILE A 146 2.26 -5.64 11.24
C ILE A 146 2.09 -4.85 9.96
N PHE A 147 3.10 -4.94 9.09
CA PHE A 147 3.06 -4.38 7.76
C PHE A 147 2.03 -5.17 6.92
N THR A 148 0.96 -4.48 6.56
CA THR A 148 -0.08 -4.97 5.63
C THR A 148 -0.21 -3.96 4.50
N ASP A 149 -0.72 -4.37 3.34
CA ASP A 149 -0.87 -3.49 2.15
C ASP A 149 -1.72 -2.22 2.40
N ALA A 150 -2.38 -2.14 3.55
CA ALA A 150 -3.10 -0.96 4.03
C ALA A 150 -2.18 0.18 4.54
N ILE A 151 -0.96 -0.11 4.99
CA ILE A 151 -0.05 0.87 5.62
C ILE A 151 0.58 1.81 4.59
N VAL A 152 0.89 1.30 3.40
CA VAL A 152 1.39 2.06 2.24
C VAL A 152 0.43 3.19 1.82
N ARG A 153 -0.87 3.04 2.11
CA ARG A 153 -1.93 3.97 1.68
C ARG A 153 -2.33 5.01 2.74
N GLY A 154 -1.75 4.92 3.93
CA GLY A 154 -2.29 5.52 5.15
C GLY A 154 -1.47 6.66 5.72
N LEU A 155 -0.60 7.31 4.97
CA LEU A 155 0.20 8.43 5.47
C LEU A 155 -0.14 9.61 4.54
N GLU A 156 -0.59 10.76 5.08
CA GLU A 156 -1.32 11.90 4.44
C GLU A 156 -2.11 12.68 5.52
N GLY A 157 -1.60 13.64 6.33
CA GLY A 157 -2.42 14.49 7.25
C GLY A 157 -2.08 15.99 7.09
N ASP A 158 -3.03 16.96 7.11
CA ASP A 158 -3.76 17.51 8.29
C ASP A 158 -5.08 18.31 8.04
N ASN A 159 -6.08 18.14 8.95
CA ASN A 159 -7.17 18.96 9.62
C ASN A 159 -7.81 20.29 9.07
N PRO A 160 -8.98 20.80 9.60
CA PRO A 160 -10.07 20.20 10.42
C PRO A 160 -11.56 20.56 10.01
N SER A 161 -12.53 19.88 10.67
CA SER A 161 -13.86 20.37 11.17
C SER A 161 -15.17 19.69 10.67
N SER A 162 -15.93 19.16 11.65
CA SER A 162 -17.41 19.00 11.80
C SER A 162 -18.27 18.67 10.56
N ALA A 163 -19.20 17.72 10.56
CA ALA A 163 -20.33 17.57 11.49
C ALA A 163 -21.16 16.31 11.14
N SER A 164 -21.81 15.74 12.14
CA SER A 164 -22.73 14.59 12.12
C SER A 164 -23.81 14.55 11.04
N ALA A 165 -24.10 13.36 10.50
CA ALA A 165 -25.48 12.95 10.22
C ALA A 165 -25.67 11.42 10.34
N SER A 166 -26.75 11.08 11.02
CA SER A 166 -27.18 9.76 11.49
C SER A 166 -27.94 8.92 10.45
N ALA A 167 -27.82 7.59 10.61
CA ALA A 167 -28.85 6.55 10.45
C ALA A 167 -29.58 6.44 9.09
N ASN A 168 -29.71 5.24 8.51
CA ASN A 168 -30.76 4.24 8.83
C ASN A 168 -30.83 3.12 7.77
N GLN A 169 -31.35 1.96 8.23
CA GLN A 169 -32.19 1.00 7.51
C GLN A 169 -31.57 -0.04 6.55
N ARG A 170 -31.56 -1.29 7.03
CA ARG A 170 -31.80 -2.50 6.23
C ARG A 170 -33.13 -2.33 5.48
N GLY A 171 -33.08 -2.28 4.15
CA GLY A 171 -34.28 -2.18 3.32
C GLY A 171 -33.95 -2.22 1.83
N ASP A 172 -33.70 -3.41 1.30
CA ASP A 172 -34.23 -3.90 0.01
C ASP A 172 -33.62 -5.28 -0.28
N ASN A 173 -34.45 -6.22 -0.70
CA ASN A 173 -34.07 -7.61 -1.04
C ASN A 173 -33.40 -7.69 -2.43
N ALA A 174 -32.70 -6.62 -2.83
CA ALA A 174 -32.15 -6.41 -4.16
C ALA A 174 -30.98 -7.36 -4.44
N HIS A 175 -30.91 -7.94 -5.64
CA HIS A 175 -29.73 -8.69 -6.07
C HIS A 175 -28.51 -7.76 -6.06
N THR A 176 -27.53 -8.07 -5.21
CA THR A 176 -26.46 -7.14 -4.87
C THR A 176 -25.10 -7.75 -5.22
N ILE A 177 -24.44 -7.17 -6.22
CA ILE A 177 -23.11 -7.61 -6.64
C ILE A 177 -22.05 -6.79 -5.91
N ALA A 178 -21.25 -7.44 -5.07
CA ALA A 178 -20.06 -6.83 -4.47
C ALA A 178 -18.89 -6.90 -5.44
N VAL A 179 -18.16 -5.80 -5.61
CA VAL A 179 -16.98 -5.78 -6.48
C VAL A 179 -15.72 -5.49 -5.66
N PHE A 180 -14.77 -6.42 -5.73
CA PHE A 180 -13.47 -6.34 -5.08
C PHE A 180 -12.36 -6.53 -6.12
N GLY A 181 -11.13 -6.15 -5.76
CA GLY A 181 -9.98 -6.52 -6.57
C GLY A 181 -8.79 -5.62 -6.41
N HIS A 182 -7.95 -5.68 -7.43
CA HIS A 182 -6.70 -4.97 -7.55
C HIS A 182 -6.78 -3.46 -7.36
N ARG A 183 -5.65 -2.92 -6.95
CA ARG A 183 -5.46 -1.51 -6.66
C ARG A 183 -4.67 -0.88 -7.82
N PRO A 184 -4.45 0.46 -7.82
CA PRO A 184 -3.84 1.11 -8.98
C PRO A 184 -2.50 0.52 -9.43
N PRO A 185 -1.52 0.19 -8.54
CA PRO A 185 -0.24 -0.39 -8.97
C PRO A 185 -0.39 -1.67 -9.79
N GLU A 186 -1.27 -2.58 -9.35
CA GLU A 186 -1.51 -3.86 -10.01
C GLU A 186 -2.33 -3.73 -11.31
N LEU A 187 -2.91 -2.55 -11.55
CA LEU A 187 -3.66 -2.18 -12.75
C LEU A 187 -2.84 -1.25 -13.68
N GLY A 188 -1.54 -1.11 -13.47
CA GLY A 188 -0.68 -0.28 -14.33
C GLY A 188 -0.59 1.20 -13.91
N GLY A 189 -0.87 1.51 -12.65
CA GLY A 189 -0.63 2.81 -12.03
C GLY A 189 -1.89 3.62 -11.72
N TYR A 190 -1.66 4.85 -11.25
CA TYR A 190 -2.73 5.80 -10.90
C TYR A 190 -3.21 6.55 -12.15
N GLY A 191 -4.48 6.36 -12.51
CA GLY A 191 -5.11 7.03 -13.65
C GLY A 191 -5.71 6.07 -14.67
N GLU A 192 -6.25 6.64 -15.74
CA GLU A 192 -6.83 5.88 -16.84
C GLU A 192 -5.71 5.30 -17.71
N ASN A 193 -5.79 3.99 -18.00
CA ASN A 193 -4.85 3.28 -18.86
C ASN A 193 -5.58 2.11 -19.56
N SER A 194 -4.90 1.37 -20.43
CA SER A 194 -5.51 0.27 -21.19
C SER A 194 -6.10 -0.83 -20.30
N THR A 195 -5.44 -1.15 -19.19
CA THR A 195 -5.86 -2.17 -18.24
C THR A 195 -7.11 -1.73 -17.49
N THR A 196 -7.11 -0.53 -16.92
CA THR A 196 -8.27 0.01 -16.20
C THR A 196 -9.48 0.20 -17.12
N MET A 197 -9.27 0.59 -18.38
CA MET A 197 -10.32 0.65 -19.41
C MET A 197 -10.86 -0.73 -19.79
N SER A 198 -9.98 -1.73 -19.93
CA SER A 198 -10.39 -3.12 -20.20
C SER A 198 -11.23 -3.69 -19.05
N VAL A 199 -10.77 -3.52 -17.80
CA VAL A 199 -11.49 -3.94 -16.60
C VAL A 199 -12.85 -3.25 -16.51
N ARG A 200 -12.90 -1.93 -16.67
CA ARG A 200 -14.16 -1.16 -16.61
C ARG A 200 -15.15 -1.62 -17.69
N ARG A 201 -14.69 -1.86 -18.93
CA ARG A 201 -15.53 -2.39 -20.00
C ARG A 201 -16.12 -3.75 -19.65
N ARG A 202 -15.30 -4.67 -19.14
CA ARG A 202 -15.75 -6.01 -18.72
C ARG A 202 -16.75 -5.96 -17.57
N LEU A 203 -16.55 -5.04 -16.61
CA LEU A 203 -17.52 -4.78 -15.55
C LEU A 203 -18.85 -4.26 -16.12
N ILE A 204 -18.82 -3.32 -17.07
CA ILE A 204 -20.05 -2.81 -17.72
C ILE A 204 -20.80 -3.94 -18.45
N GLU A 205 -20.09 -4.78 -19.20
CA GLU A 205 -20.66 -5.93 -19.92
C GLU A 205 -21.31 -6.92 -18.95
N LEU A 206 -20.61 -7.26 -17.86
CA LEU A 206 -21.13 -8.14 -16.81
C LEU A 206 -22.39 -7.55 -16.15
N LEU A 207 -22.34 -6.27 -15.75
CA LEU A 207 -23.46 -5.62 -15.07
C LEU A 207 -24.70 -5.52 -15.96
N ARG A 208 -24.53 -5.26 -17.27
CA ARG A 208 -25.65 -5.26 -18.22
C ARG A 208 -26.28 -6.65 -18.36
N ALA A 209 -25.45 -7.68 -18.51
CA ALA A 209 -25.94 -9.05 -18.59
C ALA A 209 -26.68 -9.46 -17.31
N LYS A 210 -26.17 -9.04 -16.14
CA LYS A 210 -26.81 -9.31 -14.85
C LYS A 210 -28.12 -8.53 -14.66
N LEU A 211 -28.21 -7.30 -15.18
CA LEU A 211 -29.43 -6.49 -15.12
C LEU A 211 -30.58 -7.10 -15.93
N GLU A 212 -30.28 -7.81 -17.03
CA GLU A 212 -31.30 -8.55 -17.80
C GLU A 212 -31.91 -9.71 -16.98
N LEU A 213 -31.11 -10.34 -16.13
CA LEU A 213 -31.52 -11.46 -15.27
C LEU A 213 -32.16 -10.99 -13.96
N HIS A 214 -31.67 -9.88 -13.42
CA HIS A 214 -32.07 -9.32 -12.14
C HIS A 214 -32.45 -7.84 -12.32
N PRO A 215 -33.74 -7.53 -12.59
CA PRO A 215 -34.20 -6.15 -12.82
C PRO A 215 -34.02 -5.22 -11.60
N ASP A 216 -33.85 -5.78 -10.41
CA ASP A 216 -33.58 -5.10 -9.15
C ASP A 216 -32.08 -5.05 -8.79
N LEU A 217 -31.20 -5.35 -9.75
CA LEU A 217 -29.75 -5.37 -9.56
C LEU A 217 -29.23 -4.05 -8.98
N GLN A 218 -28.34 -4.16 -8.00
CA GLN A 218 -27.48 -3.09 -7.55
C GLN A 218 -26.03 -3.57 -7.35
N VAL A 219 -25.10 -2.63 -7.38
CA VAL A 219 -23.70 -2.86 -7.02
C VAL A 219 -23.45 -2.39 -5.60
N ILE A 220 -22.63 -3.11 -4.83
CA ILE A 220 -22.11 -2.63 -3.55
C ILE A 220 -20.58 -2.53 -3.63
N THR A 221 -20.04 -1.38 -3.22
CA THR A 221 -18.61 -1.10 -3.33
C THR A 221 -18.11 -0.36 -2.11
N GLY A 222 -16.86 -0.62 -1.72
CA GLY A 222 -16.19 0.15 -0.67
C GLY A 222 -15.57 1.46 -1.15
N LEU A 223 -15.69 1.74 -2.46
CA LEU A 223 -15.18 2.93 -3.16
C LEU A 223 -13.67 3.19 -2.94
N GLY A 224 -12.89 2.16 -2.62
CA GLY A 224 -11.44 2.27 -2.52
C GLY A 224 -10.75 2.43 -3.88
N LEU A 225 -9.51 2.93 -3.87
CA LEU A 225 -8.73 3.09 -5.10
C LEU A 225 -8.58 1.79 -5.89
N GLY A 226 -8.61 1.89 -7.23
CA GLY A 226 -8.53 0.74 -8.14
C GLY A 226 -9.91 0.19 -8.51
N VAL A 227 -10.08 -1.12 -8.43
CA VAL A 227 -11.27 -1.83 -8.91
C VAL A 227 -12.57 -1.36 -8.26
N GLU A 228 -12.57 -1.03 -6.97
CA GLU A 228 -13.77 -0.56 -6.26
C GLU A 228 -14.30 0.78 -6.82
N LEU A 229 -13.41 1.69 -7.26
CA LEU A 229 -13.81 2.90 -8.01
C LEU A 229 -14.31 2.54 -9.41
N LEU A 230 -13.58 1.68 -10.14
CA LEU A 230 -14.00 1.24 -11.49
C LEU A 230 -15.38 0.56 -11.47
N ALA A 231 -15.73 -0.11 -10.37
CA ALA A 231 -17.04 -0.71 -10.16
C ALA A 231 -18.15 0.33 -10.09
N ALA A 232 -17.97 1.41 -9.31
CA ALA A 232 -18.92 2.52 -9.26
C ALA A 232 -19.05 3.21 -10.63
N GLU A 233 -17.93 3.41 -11.34
CA GLU A 233 -17.93 3.98 -12.68
C GLU A 233 -18.61 3.10 -13.72
N ALA A 234 -18.45 1.78 -13.61
CA ALA A 234 -19.09 0.80 -14.46
C ALA A 234 -20.60 0.74 -14.17
N ALA A 235 -21.00 0.73 -12.90
CA ALA A 235 -22.39 0.76 -12.48
C ALA A 235 -23.10 2.02 -13.02
N ALA A 236 -22.50 3.19 -12.83
CA ALA A 236 -23.02 4.45 -13.37
C ALA A 236 -23.17 4.41 -14.91
N ALA A 237 -22.15 3.89 -15.63
CA ALA A 237 -22.19 3.77 -17.09
C ALA A 237 -23.19 2.70 -17.61
N ALA A 238 -23.51 1.70 -16.79
CA ALA A 238 -24.52 0.68 -17.06
C ALA A 238 -25.92 1.09 -16.60
N ALA A 239 -26.07 2.27 -15.98
CA ALA A 239 -27.30 2.72 -15.32
C ALA A 239 -27.79 1.75 -14.23
N VAL A 240 -26.86 1.06 -13.57
CA VAL A 240 -27.12 0.19 -12.42
C VAL A 240 -26.90 1.00 -11.13
N PRO A 241 -27.88 1.05 -10.20
CA PRO A 241 -27.70 1.71 -8.92
C PRO A 241 -26.54 1.09 -8.13
N TYR A 242 -25.82 1.90 -7.35
CA TYR A 242 -24.79 1.38 -6.46
C TYR A 242 -24.87 1.99 -5.07
N VAL A 243 -24.55 1.15 -4.09
CA VAL A 243 -24.44 1.47 -2.66
C VAL A 243 -22.97 1.54 -2.30
N VAL A 244 -22.60 2.59 -1.58
CA VAL A 244 -21.22 2.78 -1.11
C VAL A 244 -21.13 2.43 0.36
N VAL A 245 -20.17 1.60 0.75
CA VAL A 245 -19.86 1.29 2.14
C VAL A 245 -18.50 1.87 2.49
N LEU A 246 -18.47 2.97 3.23
CA LEU A 246 -17.24 3.58 3.71
C LEU A 246 -16.84 3.01 5.06
N ALA A 247 -15.54 2.79 5.25
CA ALA A 247 -15.02 2.39 6.55
C ALA A 247 -15.27 3.49 7.59
N PHE A 248 -15.03 4.75 7.23
CA PHE A 248 -15.23 5.92 8.06
C PHE A 248 -15.29 7.14 7.13
N GLU A 249 -15.78 8.27 7.63
CA GLU A 249 -15.85 9.51 6.87
C GLU A 249 -14.45 10.08 6.59
N GLY A 250 -14.21 10.55 5.35
CA GLY A 250 -12.94 11.16 4.98
C GLY A 250 -11.81 10.17 4.64
N MET A 251 -12.15 8.95 4.22
CA MET A 251 -11.15 7.96 3.79
C MET A 251 -10.31 8.41 2.58
N GLU A 252 -10.84 9.34 1.80
CA GLU A 252 -10.25 9.95 0.62
C GLU A 252 -9.36 11.17 0.91
N GLN A 253 -9.39 11.72 2.13
CA GLN A 253 -8.69 12.98 2.47
C GLN A 253 -7.18 12.92 2.20
N ARG A 254 -6.61 11.71 2.15
CA ARG A 254 -5.18 11.44 1.90
C ARG A 254 -4.85 11.22 0.42
N TRP A 255 -5.83 11.29 -0.47
CA TRP A 255 -5.64 11.02 -1.90
C TRP A 255 -5.37 12.32 -2.66
N PRO A 256 -4.76 12.25 -3.86
CA PRO A 256 -4.59 13.43 -4.70
C PRO A 256 -5.92 14.15 -4.99
N GLU A 257 -5.91 15.48 -5.11
CA GLU A 257 -7.14 16.28 -5.33
C GLU A 257 -7.98 15.80 -6.52
N ALA A 258 -7.33 15.41 -7.63
CA ALA A 258 -8.04 14.87 -8.79
C ALA A 258 -8.83 13.60 -8.44
N THR A 259 -8.25 12.75 -7.59
CA THR A 259 -8.88 11.52 -7.10
C THR A 259 -9.96 11.81 -6.06
N GLN A 260 -9.77 12.81 -5.19
CA GLN A 260 -10.81 13.27 -4.27
C GLN A 260 -12.03 13.79 -5.02
N ARG A 261 -11.83 14.64 -6.05
CA ARG A 261 -12.93 15.13 -6.90
C ARG A 261 -13.71 13.98 -7.52
N ARG A 262 -12.99 12.99 -8.07
CA ARG A 262 -13.61 11.80 -8.66
C ARG A 262 -14.38 10.97 -7.63
N PHE A 263 -13.82 10.79 -6.45
CA PHE A 263 -14.49 10.11 -5.34
C PHE A 263 -15.76 10.84 -4.92
N SER A 264 -15.72 12.17 -4.78
CA SER A 264 -16.90 12.99 -4.46
C SER A 264 -17.98 12.92 -5.53
N GLU A 265 -17.61 12.92 -6.82
CA GLU A 265 -18.56 12.72 -7.94
C GLU A 265 -19.27 11.38 -7.84
N LEU A 266 -18.53 10.29 -7.58
CA LEU A 266 -19.10 8.95 -7.43
C LEU A 266 -19.91 8.83 -6.14
N LEU A 267 -19.47 9.44 -5.05
CA LEU A 267 -20.21 9.42 -3.79
C LEU A 267 -21.56 10.16 -3.93
N ALA A 268 -21.59 11.28 -4.66
CA ALA A 268 -22.82 12.01 -4.98
C ALA A 268 -23.77 11.22 -5.91
N GLY A 269 -23.22 10.32 -6.73
CA GLY A 269 -23.99 9.43 -7.61
C GLY A 269 -24.47 8.14 -6.94
N ALA A 270 -24.06 7.86 -5.70
CA ALA A 270 -24.46 6.65 -4.98
C ALA A 270 -25.94 6.70 -4.58
N ARG A 271 -26.63 5.56 -4.68
CA ARG A 271 -28.02 5.39 -4.22
C ARG A 271 -28.11 5.60 -2.70
N SER A 272 -27.13 5.09 -1.97
CA SER A 272 -27.00 5.27 -0.53
C SER A 272 -25.55 5.08 -0.10
N ILE A 273 -25.23 5.65 1.06
CA ILE A 273 -23.90 5.61 1.67
C ILE A 273 -24.04 5.04 3.08
N ILE A 274 -23.28 3.99 3.37
CA ILE A 274 -23.23 3.34 4.67
C ILE A 274 -21.85 3.59 5.26
N ILE A 275 -21.78 4.19 6.43
CA ILE A 275 -20.52 4.37 7.16
C ILE A 275 -20.50 3.39 8.33
N VAL A 276 -19.56 2.45 8.31
CA VAL A 276 -19.54 1.36 9.30
C VAL A 276 -18.83 1.70 10.61
N ASN A 277 -18.01 2.76 10.63
CA ASN A 277 -17.35 3.25 11.84
C ASN A 277 -17.58 4.76 11.99
N ALA A 278 -18.10 5.16 13.15
CA ALA A 278 -18.33 6.56 13.48
C ALA A 278 -17.03 7.34 13.75
N GLU A 279 -15.99 6.65 14.20
CA GLU A 279 -14.70 7.25 14.52
C GLU A 279 -13.69 7.02 13.41
N VAL A 280 -12.99 8.10 13.03
CA VAL A 280 -11.83 8.03 12.14
C VAL A 280 -10.70 7.29 12.89
N PRO A 281 -10.19 6.17 12.34
CA PRO A 281 -9.10 5.43 12.94
C PRO A 281 -7.85 6.30 13.14
N ARG A 282 -7.31 6.29 14.35
CA ARG A 282 -6.09 7.04 14.71
C ARG A 282 -4.82 6.20 14.65
N THR A 283 -4.98 4.88 14.57
CA THR A 283 -3.87 3.92 14.50
C THR A 283 -4.08 2.93 13.36
N SER A 284 -3.00 2.34 12.86
CA SER A 284 -3.08 1.32 11.79
C SER A 284 -3.90 0.11 12.20
N SER A 285 -3.87 -0.28 13.48
CA SER A 285 -4.71 -1.38 13.99
C SER A 285 -6.20 -1.02 13.97
N GLN A 286 -6.55 0.21 14.36
CA GLN A 286 -7.93 0.70 14.26
C GLN A 286 -8.37 0.79 12.80
N PHE A 287 -7.47 1.20 11.90
CA PHE A 287 -7.76 1.32 10.47
C PHE A 287 -8.04 -0.05 9.86
N ALA A 288 -7.18 -1.04 10.13
CA ALA A 288 -7.37 -2.41 9.66
C ALA A 288 -8.70 -3.00 10.17
N LYS A 289 -9.05 -2.77 11.44
CA LYS A 289 -10.35 -3.17 12.00
C LYS A 289 -11.52 -2.45 11.32
N ALA A 290 -11.38 -1.16 11.03
CA ALA A 290 -12.41 -0.37 10.36
C ALA A 290 -12.65 -0.86 8.92
N MET A 291 -11.59 -1.13 8.17
CA MET A 291 -11.64 -1.73 6.84
C MET A 291 -12.22 -3.15 6.86
N GLY A 292 -11.83 -3.98 7.82
CA GLY A 292 -12.42 -5.32 7.98
C GLY A 292 -13.93 -5.27 8.22
N ARG A 293 -14.40 -4.38 9.09
CA ARG A 293 -15.84 -4.16 9.32
C ARG A 293 -16.56 -3.66 8.07
N ARG A 294 -15.90 -2.82 7.27
CA ARG A 294 -16.43 -2.35 5.98
C ARG A 294 -16.63 -3.52 5.03
N ASP A 295 -15.59 -4.35 4.87
CA ASP A 295 -15.63 -5.49 3.96
C ASP A 295 -16.65 -6.54 4.43
N ASP A 296 -16.72 -6.82 5.74
CA ASP A 296 -17.73 -7.70 6.32
C ASP A 296 -19.15 -7.14 6.13
N ALA A 297 -19.36 -5.82 6.23
CA ALA A 297 -20.64 -5.20 5.90
C ALA A 297 -20.98 -5.35 4.42
N ILE A 298 -20.03 -5.14 3.50
CA ILE A 298 -20.23 -5.37 2.06
C ILE A 298 -20.66 -6.82 1.82
N MET A 299 -19.93 -7.79 2.37
CA MET A 299 -20.26 -9.22 2.22
C MET A 299 -21.59 -9.60 2.84
N THR A 300 -22.05 -8.91 3.90
CA THR A 300 -23.35 -9.18 4.53
C THR A 300 -24.52 -8.87 3.60
N TYR A 301 -24.35 -7.89 2.70
CA TYR A 301 -25.40 -7.49 1.74
C TYR A 301 -25.23 -8.11 0.36
N ALA A 302 -24.05 -8.67 0.05
CA ALA A 302 -23.76 -9.25 -1.24
C ALA A 302 -24.52 -10.57 -1.46
N THR A 303 -25.20 -10.70 -2.59
CA THR A 303 -25.70 -11.99 -3.09
C THR A 303 -24.74 -12.62 -4.08
N GLU A 304 -23.86 -11.82 -4.68
CA GLU A 304 -22.87 -12.24 -5.67
C GLU A 304 -21.62 -11.36 -5.53
N ALA A 305 -20.46 -11.86 -5.95
CA ALA A 305 -19.23 -11.09 -5.97
C ALA A 305 -18.49 -11.16 -7.30
N VAL A 306 -17.90 -10.04 -7.71
CA VAL A 306 -16.91 -9.96 -8.79
C VAL A 306 -15.57 -9.62 -8.17
N LEU A 307 -14.56 -10.42 -8.48
CA LEU A 307 -13.19 -10.24 -8.03
C LEU A 307 -12.27 -10.01 -9.22
N VAL A 308 -11.72 -8.80 -9.35
CA VAL A 308 -10.73 -8.51 -10.37
C VAL A 308 -9.33 -8.78 -9.80
N ARG A 309 -8.66 -9.85 -10.27
CA ARG A 309 -7.34 -10.24 -9.77
C ARG A 309 -6.48 -10.94 -10.81
N HIS A 310 -5.16 -10.89 -10.61
CA HIS A 310 -4.19 -11.72 -11.31
C HIS A 310 -4.21 -13.13 -10.72
N ALA A 311 -3.94 -14.15 -11.55
CA ALA A 311 -4.01 -15.56 -11.15
C ALA A 311 -3.05 -15.90 -10.00
N ASP A 312 -1.88 -15.26 -9.96
CA ASP A 312 -0.78 -15.47 -9.02
C ASP A 312 -0.87 -14.63 -7.73
N ASP A 313 -1.85 -13.72 -7.64
CA ASP A 313 -2.06 -12.92 -6.43
C ASP A 313 -2.60 -13.79 -5.28
N ARG A 314 -1.74 -14.01 -4.26
CA ARG A 314 -2.08 -14.82 -3.09
C ARG A 314 -3.12 -14.16 -2.19
N THR A 315 -3.06 -12.84 -2.01
CA THR A 315 -3.93 -12.08 -1.11
C THR A 315 -5.36 -12.04 -1.63
N LEU A 316 -5.53 -11.69 -2.91
CA LEU A 316 -6.83 -11.77 -3.57
C LEU A 316 -7.26 -13.22 -3.78
N GLY A 317 -6.32 -14.17 -3.88
CA GLY A 317 -6.62 -15.60 -3.81
C GLY A 317 -7.24 -16.03 -2.47
N ASP A 318 -6.78 -15.50 -1.34
CA ASP A 318 -7.39 -15.73 -0.03
C ASP A 318 -8.79 -15.11 0.07
N LEU A 319 -8.96 -13.89 -0.46
CA LEU A 319 -10.26 -13.24 -0.55
C LEU A 319 -11.23 -14.04 -1.43
N GLN A 320 -10.78 -14.54 -2.59
CA GLN A 320 -11.59 -15.41 -3.44
C GLN A 320 -12.11 -16.62 -2.64
N ARG A 321 -11.21 -17.34 -1.96
CA ARG A 321 -11.61 -18.49 -1.13
C ARG A 321 -12.59 -18.09 -0.04
N LYS A 322 -12.47 -16.89 0.53
CA LYS A 322 -13.44 -16.37 1.52
C LYS A 322 -14.81 -16.12 0.87
N LEU A 323 -14.83 -15.51 -0.32
CA LEU A 323 -16.05 -15.23 -1.07
C LEU A 323 -16.75 -16.53 -1.49
N GLU A 324 -16.02 -17.50 -2.06
CA GLU A 324 -16.58 -18.79 -2.50
C GLU A 324 -17.16 -19.60 -1.34
N ARG A 325 -16.61 -19.48 -0.13
CA ARG A 325 -17.21 -20.11 1.07
C ARG A 325 -18.53 -19.47 1.50
N ASN A 326 -18.73 -18.20 1.18
CA ASN A 326 -19.90 -17.43 1.63
C ASN A 326 -21.00 -17.34 0.56
N LEU A 327 -20.60 -17.33 -0.72
CA LEU A 327 -21.45 -17.08 -1.89
C LEU A 327 -21.46 -18.26 -2.88
N GLU A 328 -20.76 -19.36 -2.57
CA GLU A 328 -20.71 -20.56 -3.40
C GLU A 328 -20.31 -20.27 -4.86
N GLU A 329 -21.18 -20.58 -5.83
CA GLU A 329 -20.93 -20.41 -7.27
C GLU A 329 -21.09 -18.95 -7.74
N ASP A 330 -21.58 -18.05 -6.90
CA ASP A 330 -21.82 -16.64 -7.24
C ASP A 330 -20.57 -15.76 -7.09
N VAL A 331 -19.40 -16.27 -7.47
CA VAL A 331 -18.12 -15.56 -7.45
C VAL A 331 -17.48 -15.57 -8.83
N TRP A 332 -17.37 -14.39 -9.44
CA TRP A 332 -16.81 -14.20 -10.78
C TRP A 332 -15.42 -13.60 -10.72
N VAL A 333 -14.46 -14.22 -11.40
CA VAL A 333 -13.09 -13.69 -11.45
C VAL A 333 -12.82 -13.03 -12.80
N ILE A 334 -12.34 -11.79 -12.75
CA ILE A 334 -11.88 -11.03 -13.91
C ILE A 334 -10.37 -10.89 -13.81
N ASP A 335 -9.63 -11.54 -14.69
CA ASP A 335 -8.21 -11.25 -14.87
C ASP A 335 -8.05 -9.87 -15.56
N PRO A 336 -7.35 -8.88 -14.96
CA PRO A 336 -7.26 -7.55 -15.54
C PRO A 336 -6.45 -7.49 -16.85
N GLY A 337 -5.62 -8.49 -17.19
CA GLY A 337 -4.90 -8.55 -18.47
C GLY A 337 -3.46 -8.99 -18.37
#